data_AF-A0A6I1QMA2-F1
#
_entry.id   AF-A0A6I1QMA2-F1
#
_cell.length_a   1.000
_cell.length_b   1.000
_cell.length_c   1.000
_cell.angle_alpha   90.00
_cell.angle_beta   90.00
_cell.angle_gamma   90.00
#
_symmetry.space_group_name_H-M   'P 1'
#
loop_
_entity.id
_entity.type
_entity.pdbx_description
1 polymer ?
#
loop_
_entity_poly.entity_id
_entity_poly.type
_entity_poly.pdbx_seq_one_letter_code
_entity_poly.pdbx_strand_id
1 'polypeptide(L)'
;MFVLALLVFALFLPPFELLSGDDDASSPAQIADVCDGVSASIPGDIPTVPQNLVAESPLRELEANTEPCGPLDIILNLTTMTQDGENLGFYTHDNGAYRPVVDAVLTSDGTAVEGQLPQLPENVIVMRRTAAALRVEGFLPEGAAIDSAAPPGLLTAVNPVAYSPQVDGALLGVAPAVTGEFQVVPVIRADTEDEVTAAETILGNDVAAQTHIQAITTEITNNGYDGIEID
;
A
#
# COMPACT_ATOMS: atom_id res chain seq x y z
N MET A 1 -32.27 12.81 52.24
CA MET A 1 -31.68 13.95 52.97
C MET A 1 -30.34 14.24 52.31
N PHE A 2 -30.23 15.42 51.67
CA PHE A 2 -29.04 15.96 50.99
C PHE A 2 -27.80 15.99 51.94
N VAL A 3 -26.52 15.98 51.49
CA VAL A 3 -25.71 17.09 50.91
C VAL A 3 -24.35 16.47 50.42
N LEU A 4 -23.88 16.68 49.17
CA LEU A 4 -22.75 17.55 48.71
C LEU A 4 -21.45 17.46 49.56
N ALA A 5 -20.18 17.44 49.14
CA ALA A 5 -19.37 17.77 47.95
C ALA A 5 -18.03 16.96 48.11
N LEU A 6 -17.06 16.85 47.18
CA LEU A 6 -16.25 17.93 46.62
C LEU A 6 -15.26 17.35 45.60
N LEU A 7 -14.99 18.15 44.59
CA LEU A 7 -14.34 17.89 43.32
C LEU A 7 -12.87 18.33 43.41
N VAL A 8 -11.92 17.47 43.03
CA VAL A 8 -10.52 17.87 42.77
C VAL A 8 -10.06 17.16 41.49
N PHE A 9 -10.41 17.75 40.34
CA PHE A 9 -9.74 17.50 39.09
C PHE A 9 -8.52 18.43 39.07
N ALA A 10 -7.35 17.89 39.41
CA ALA A 10 -6.10 18.61 39.27
C ALA A 10 -5.78 18.76 37.78
N LEU A 11 -5.90 20.00 37.32
CA LEU A 11 -5.42 20.56 36.06
C LEU A 11 -4.02 20.07 35.69
N PHE A 12 -3.94 19.27 34.63
CA PHE A 12 -2.80 19.21 33.72
C PHE A 12 -3.33 19.50 32.31
N LEU A 13 -3.79 20.73 32.11
CA LEU A 13 -3.97 21.27 30.76
C LEU A 13 -2.65 21.95 30.37
N PRO A 14 -2.02 21.58 29.25
CA PRO A 14 -0.95 22.39 28.67
C PRO A 14 -1.51 23.79 28.31
N PRO A 15 -0.65 24.83 28.28
CA PRO A 15 -1.09 26.19 28.00
C PRO A 15 -1.63 26.27 26.57
N PHE A 16 -2.92 26.56 26.40
CA PHE A 16 -3.45 27.05 25.14
C PHE A 16 -2.95 28.49 24.95
N GLU A 17 -2.11 28.69 23.94
CA GLU A 17 -1.82 30.03 23.44
C GLU A 17 -3.08 30.56 22.73
N LEU A 18 -3.67 31.58 23.33
CA LEU A 18 -4.64 32.46 22.70
C LEU A 18 -3.88 33.38 21.73
N LEU A 19 -4.01 33.14 20.42
CA LEU A 19 -3.83 34.19 19.42
C LEU A 19 -5.08 34.38 18.57
N SER A 20 -5.40 35.66 18.44
CA SER A 20 -6.53 36.33 17.82
C SER A 20 -6.49 36.37 16.29
N GLY A 21 -7.65 36.26 15.63
CA GLY A 21 -7.85 36.79 14.27
C GLY A 21 -8.92 36.07 13.43
N ASP A 22 -10.10 36.71 13.32
CA ASP A 22 -11.15 36.66 12.29
C ASP A 22 -11.26 35.48 11.29
N ASP A 23 -12.44 34.85 11.31
CA ASP A 23 -13.30 34.35 10.22
C ASP A 23 -12.65 34.00 8.86
N ASP A 24 -12.40 32.70 8.63
CA ASP A 24 -13.07 31.92 7.58
C ASP A 24 -12.75 30.42 7.72
N ALA A 25 -13.74 29.57 7.44
CA ALA A 25 -13.74 28.14 7.71
C ALA A 25 -12.73 27.37 6.83
N SER A 26 -11.52 27.17 7.36
CA SER A 26 -10.57 26.11 7.01
C SER A 26 -9.54 26.04 8.12
N SER A 27 -9.73 25.18 9.13
CA SER A 27 -8.76 25.06 10.21
C SER A 27 -7.36 24.75 9.64
N PRO A 28 -6.35 25.59 9.92
CA PRO A 28 -5.01 25.40 9.39
C PRO A 28 -4.43 24.08 9.90
N ALA A 29 -3.49 23.53 9.12
CA ALA A 29 -2.59 22.49 9.60
C ALA A 29 -1.98 22.92 10.94
N GLN A 30 -2.06 22.08 11.96
CA GLN A 30 -1.37 22.35 13.21
C GLN A 30 0.02 21.73 13.09
N ILE A 31 1.02 22.58 12.93
CA ILE A 31 2.42 22.17 12.96
C ILE A 31 2.88 22.42 14.39
N ALA A 32 3.06 21.35 15.16
CA ALA A 32 3.45 21.43 16.56
C ALA A 32 4.96 21.59 16.64
N ASP A 33 5.39 22.59 17.41
CA ASP A 33 6.66 23.25 17.17
C ASP A 33 7.88 22.52 17.76
N VAL A 34 8.83 22.15 16.89
CA VAL A 34 10.24 21.96 17.25
C VAL A 34 11.10 23.11 16.66
N CYS A 35 10.53 23.95 15.78
CA CYS A 35 11.19 25.00 14.99
C CYS A 35 10.27 26.18 14.64
N ASP A 36 10.36 27.26 15.42
CA ASP A 36 9.57 28.48 15.22
C ASP A 36 9.59 28.96 13.75
N GLY A 37 8.41 29.13 13.14
CA GLY A 37 8.26 29.93 11.92
C GLY A 37 7.90 29.18 10.64
N VAL A 38 7.31 27.98 10.69
CA VAL A 38 6.73 27.36 9.48
C VAL A 38 5.29 27.84 9.26
N SER A 39 4.99 28.34 8.06
CA SER A 39 3.63 28.68 7.62
C SER A 39 3.11 27.71 6.57
N ALA A 40 1.80 27.45 6.58
CA ALA A 40 1.13 26.59 5.62
C ALA A 40 0.05 27.37 4.84
N SER A 41 0.01 27.19 3.53
CA SER A 41 -0.98 27.81 2.63
C SER A 41 -1.64 26.76 1.72
N ILE A 42 -2.75 27.12 1.06
CA ILE A 42 -3.37 26.28 0.02
C ILE A 42 -2.83 26.74 -1.34
N PRO A 43 -2.24 25.87 -2.16
CA PRO A 43 -1.81 26.22 -3.50
C PRO A 43 -3.01 26.57 -4.39
N GLY A 44 -2.80 27.47 -5.35
CA GLY A 44 -3.82 27.84 -6.33
C GLY A 44 -4.17 26.71 -7.32
N ASP A 45 -3.18 25.88 -7.66
CA ASP A 45 -3.33 24.73 -8.55
C ASP A 45 -3.05 23.43 -7.78
N ILE A 46 -3.98 22.47 -7.86
CA ILE A 46 -3.83 21.15 -7.22
C ILE A 46 -3.41 20.13 -8.29
N PRO A 47 -2.22 19.51 -8.18
CA PRO A 47 -1.78 18.48 -9.12
C PRO A 47 -2.71 17.26 -9.13
N THR A 48 -2.91 16.66 -10.31
CA THR A 48 -3.75 15.46 -10.46
C THR A 48 -3.23 14.30 -9.61
N VAL A 49 -4.10 13.73 -8.77
CA VAL A 49 -3.79 12.57 -7.93
C VAL A 49 -3.76 11.29 -8.79
N PRO A 50 -2.73 10.44 -8.66
CA PRO A 50 -2.67 9.13 -9.32
C PRO A 50 -3.84 8.21 -8.96
N GLN A 51 -4.23 7.29 -9.86
CA GLN A 51 -5.40 6.41 -9.65
C GLN A 51 -5.28 5.46 -8.45
N ASN A 52 -4.06 5.15 -8.02
CA ASN A 52 -3.78 4.30 -6.85
C ASN A 52 -3.73 5.07 -5.52
N LEU A 53 -4.06 6.37 -5.53
CA LEU A 53 -4.08 7.23 -4.36
C LEU A 53 -5.41 7.99 -4.29
N VAL A 54 -5.86 8.24 -3.07
CA VAL A 54 -6.98 9.12 -2.78
C VAL A 54 -6.49 10.20 -1.84
N ALA A 55 -6.70 11.46 -2.22
CA ALA A 55 -6.43 12.60 -1.34
C ALA A 55 -7.42 12.60 -0.18
N GLU A 56 -6.90 12.49 1.04
CA GLU A 56 -7.69 12.53 2.27
C GLU A 56 -7.56 13.90 2.97
N SER A 57 -6.58 14.74 2.59
CA SER A 57 -6.49 16.16 2.96
C SER A 57 -6.31 17.06 1.74
N PRO A 58 -6.51 18.39 1.87
CA PRO A 58 -5.98 19.35 0.91
C PRO A 58 -4.45 19.30 0.85
N LEU A 59 -3.88 19.59 -0.32
CA LEU A 59 -2.45 19.89 -0.45
C LEU A 59 -2.15 21.21 0.27
N ARG A 60 -1.07 21.24 1.05
CA ARG A 60 -0.57 22.44 1.73
C ARG A 60 0.81 22.76 1.19
N GLU A 61 1.07 24.00 0.80
CA GLU A 61 2.43 24.50 0.63
C GLU A 61 2.98 24.88 1.99
N LEU A 62 4.23 24.52 2.27
CA LEU A 62 4.91 24.83 3.51
C LEU A 62 6.09 25.76 3.23
N GLU A 63 6.15 26.86 3.94
CA GLU A 63 7.22 27.84 3.85
C GLU A 63 7.87 28.03 5.21
N ALA A 64 9.21 27.96 5.26
CA ALA A 64 9.95 28.30 6.45
C ALA A 64 10.27 29.80 6.46
N ASN A 65 9.85 30.50 7.52
CA ASN A 65 10.22 31.90 7.76
C ASN A 65 11.58 32.04 8.47
N THR A 66 12.19 30.91 8.84
CA THR A 66 13.50 30.74 9.48
C THR A 66 14.20 29.51 8.88
N GLU A 67 15.47 29.29 9.21
CA GLU A 67 16.19 28.10 8.74
C GLU A 67 15.57 26.83 9.38
N PRO A 68 15.05 25.87 8.59
CA PRO A 68 14.32 24.73 9.13
C PRO A 68 15.28 23.81 9.91
N CYS A 69 14.92 23.52 11.17
CA CYS A 69 15.68 22.60 12.02
C CYS A 69 15.01 21.23 12.10
N GLY A 70 15.80 20.16 11.92
CA GLY A 70 15.45 18.80 12.32
C GLY A 70 14.09 18.22 11.88
N PRO A 71 13.66 17.14 12.56
CA PRO A 71 12.34 16.56 12.36
C PRO A 71 11.22 17.48 12.86
N LEU A 72 10.09 17.48 12.16
CA LEU A 72 8.93 18.34 12.43
C LEU A 72 7.68 17.51 12.72
N ASP A 73 7.06 17.74 13.87
CA ASP A 73 5.77 17.12 14.19
C ASP A 73 4.65 17.89 13.48
N ILE A 74 3.83 17.16 12.73
CA ILE A 74 2.74 17.74 11.94
C ILE A 74 1.42 17.03 12.22
N ILE A 75 0.35 17.82 12.31
CA ILE A 75 -1.03 17.36 12.40
C ILE A 75 -1.81 17.95 11.22
N LEU A 76 -2.37 17.09 10.37
CA LEU A 76 -3.21 17.48 9.25
C LEU A 76 -4.64 16.95 9.43
N ASN A 77 -5.59 17.87 9.35
CA ASN A 77 -7.01 17.53 9.32
C ASN A 77 -7.35 16.80 8.02
N LEU A 78 -8.14 15.73 8.16
CA LEU A 78 -8.73 15.03 7.04
C LEU A 78 -9.97 15.76 6.54
N THR A 79 -10.24 15.63 5.25
CA THR A 79 -11.42 16.18 4.58
C THR A 79 -12.66 15.37 4.94
N THR A 80 -12.49 14.10 5.29
CA THR A 80 -13.55 13.19 5.74
C THR A 80 -13.02 12.38 6.91
N MET A 81 -13.84 12.24 7.96
CA MET A 81 -13.53 11.36 9.09
C MET A 81 -13.40 9.92 8.60
N THR A 82 -12.36 9.21 9.06
CA THR A 82 -12.15 7.79 8.75
C THR A 82 -11.86 7.00 10.02
N GLN A 83 -12.10 5.69 9.96
CA GLN A 83 -11.60 4.71 10.93
C GLN A 83 -10.48 3.83 10.33
N ASP A 84 -10.28 3.96 9.02
CA ASP A 84 -9.24 3.27 8.27
C ASP A 84 -7.97 4.14 8.32
N GLY A 85 -7.18 3.94 9.38
CA GLY A 85 -5.85 4.53 9.51
C GLY A 85 -4.79 3.73 8.74
N GLU A 86 -5.13 2.51 8.33
CA GLU A 86 -4.23 1.67 7.56
C GLU A 86 -4.11 2.28 6.15
N ASN A 87 -2.89 2.36 5.63
CA ASN A 87 -2.59 2.94 4.30
C ASN A 87 -2.66 4.46 4.18
N LEU A 88 -2.81 5.21 5.27
CA LEU A 88 -2.59 6.66 5.28
C LEU A 88 -1.09 6.98 5.33
N GLY A 89 -0.68 7.97 4.54
CA GLY A 89 0.68 8.50 4.56
C GLY A 89 0.71 9.99 4.23
N PHE A 90 1.76 10.65 4.69
CA PHE A 90 2.14 11.98 4.23
C PHE A 90 2.90 11.86 2.93
N TYR A 91 2.55 12.70 1.95
CA TYR A 91 3.18 12.75 0.64
C TYR A 91 3.57 14.17 0.30
N THR A 92 4.63 14.31 -0.49
CA THR A 92 5.03 15.56 -1.16
C THR A 92 4.87 15.39 -2.66
N HIS A 93 4.45 16.43 -3.35
CA HIS A 93 4.49 16.52 -4.80
C HIS A 93 5.79 17.21 -5.23
N ASP A 94 6.63 16.48 -5.96
CA ASP A 94 7.90 16.98 -6.49
C ASP A 94 8.06 16.50 -7.94
N ASN A 95 8.49 17.40 -8.83
CA ASN A 95 8.77 17.11 -10.23
C ASN A 95 7.62 16.37 -10.97
N GLY A 96 6.37 16.74 -10.68
CA GLY A 96 5.18 16.15 -11.33
C GLY A 96 4.75 14.80 -10.77
N ALA A 97 5.32 14.36 -9.64
CA ALA A 97 4.98 13.09 -9.00
C ALA A 97 4.77 13.24 -7.50
N TYR A 98 3.81 12.49 -6.96
CA TYR A 98 3.67 12.35 -5.52
C TYR A 98 4.64 11.30 -4.99
N ARG A 99 5.33 11.62 -3.90
CA ARG A 99 6.31 10.76 -3.23
C ARG A 99 5.93 10.61 -1.75
N PRO A 100 6.00 9.39 -1.19
CA PRO A 100 5.77 9.20 0.23
C PRO A 100 6.88 9.88 1.03
N VAL A 101 6.50 10.51 2.14
CA VAL A 101 7.41 11.15 3.10
C VAL A 101 7.53 10.28 4.34
N VAL A 102 6.40 10.01 4.99
CA VAL A 102 6.29 9.19 6.20
C VAL A 102 4.87 8.63 6.32
N ASP A 103 4.71 7.50 7.02
CA ASP A 103 3.38 6.99 7.36
C ASP A 103 2.64 7.95 8.30
N ALA A 104 1.32 7.99 8.19
CA ALA A 104 0.46 8.85 8.98
C ALA A 104 -0.25 8.05 10.09
N VAL A 105 -0.27 8.60 11.31
CA VAL A 105 -0.97 8.00 12.45
C VAL A 105 -2.31 8.70 12.63
N LEU A 106 -3.41 7.96 12.45
CA LEU A 106 -4.76 8.51 12.63
C LEU A 106 -5.00 8.89 14.10
N THR A 107 -5.53 10.09 14.33
CA THR A 107 -5.94 10.54 15.68
C THR A 107 -7.10 9.70 16.20
N SER A 108 -7.27 9.63 17.52
CA SER A 108 -8.30 8.79 18.15
C SER A 108 -9.74 9.15 17.76
N ASP A 109 -9.98 10.38 17.32
CA ASP A 109 -11.28 10.86 16.85
C ASP A 109 -11.48 10.67 15.33
N GLY A 110 -10.45 10.20 14.61
CA GLY A 110 -10.50 9.91 13.18
C GLY A 110 -10.58 11.14 12.27
N THR A 111 -10.37 12.34 12.80
CA THR A 111 -10.54 13.61 12.06
C THR A 111 -9.23 14.19 11.54
N ALA A 112 -8.09 13.73 12.05
CA ALA A 112 -6.77 14.20 11.66
C ALA A 112 -5.76 13.04 11.64
N VAL A 113 -4.59 13.31 11.09
CA VAL A 113 -3.43 12.43 11.21
C VAL A 113 -2.23 13.18 11.74
N GLU A 114 -1.39 12.47 12.48
CA GLU A 114 -0.15 12.94 13.06
C GLU A 114 1.03 12.22 12.40
N GLY A 115 2.16 12.91 12.27
CA GLY A 115 3.40 12.31 11.81
C GLY A 115 4.59 13.20 12.09
N GLN A 116 5.79 12.63 11.96
CA GLN A 116 7.03 13.36 12.11
C GLN A 116 7.75 13.39 10.75
N LEU A 117 7.81 14.58 10.15
CA LEU A 117 8.51 14.78 8.89
C LEU A 117 10.01 14.85 9.16
N PRO A 118 10.86 14.10 8.45
CA PRO A 118 12.30 14.10 8.71
C PRO A 118 13.00 15.41 8.31
N GLN A 119 12.36 16.17 7.41
CA GLN A 119 12.76 17.49 6.93
C GLN A 119 11.50 18.21 6.43
N LEU A 120 11.54 19.53 6.32
CA LEU A 120 10.42 20.32 5.78
C LEU A 120 10.30 20.14 4.26
N PRO A 121 9.23 19.52 3.73
CA PRO A 121 8.96 19.51 2.31
C PRO A 121 8.35 20.85 1.86
N GLU A 122 8.47 21.20 0.58
CA GLU A 122 7.81 22.39 0.01
C GLU A 122 6.27 22.30 0.07
N ASN A 123 5.75 21.07 0.08
CA ASN A 123 4.32 20.83 0.18
C ASN A 123 4.04 19.47 0.81
N VAL A 124 2.85 19.34 1.39
CA VAL A 124 2.42 18.12 2.08
C VAL A 124 0.93 17.86 1.87
N ILE A 125 0.58 16.60 1.69
CA ILE A 125 -0.80 16.11 1.59
C ILE A 125 -0.91 14.75 2.27
N VAL A 126 -2.06 14.48 2.89
CA VAL A 126 -2.41 13.15 3.38
C VAL A 126 -3.12 12.40 2.26
N MET A 127 -2.59 11.24 1.90
CA MET A 127 -3.23 10.36 0.93
C MET A 127 -3.37 8.97 1.50
N ARG A 128 -4.47 8.31 1.10
CA ARG A 128 -4.67 6.88 1.31
C ARG A 128 -4.28 6.15 0.05
N ARG A 129 -3.49 5.09 0.18
CA ARG A 129 -3.32 4.13 -0.92
C ARG A 129 -4.64 3.43 -1.13
N THR A 130 -5.23 3.56 -2.32
CA THR A 130 -6.31 2.65 -2.68
C THR A 130 -5.67 1.29 -2.80
N ALA A 131 -6.15 0.33 -2.03
CA ALA A 131 -5.70 -1.05 -2.10
C ALA A 131 -6.11 -1.67 -3.46
N ALA A 132 -5.59 -1.14 -4.57
CA ALA A 132 -5.21 -2.01 -5.67
C ALA A 132 -4.22 -2.97 -5.03
N ALA A 133 -4.74 -4.11 -4.57
CA ALA A 133 -4.07 -5.03 -3.69
C ALA A 133 -2.65 -5.21 -4.19
N LEU A 134 -1.66 -4.77 -3.38
CA LEU A 134 -0.27 -5.07 -3.68
C LEU A 134 -0.21 -6.59 -3.79
N ARG A 135 -0.11 -7.07 -5.02
CA ARG A 135 -0.02 -8.50 -5.29
C ARG A 135 1.43 -8.87 -5.06
N VAL A 136 1.68 -9.49 -3.92
CA VAL A 136 2.99 -10.02 -3.56
C VAL A 136 2.99 -11.49 -3.93
N GLU A 137 3.75 -11.82 -4.95
CA GLU A 137 3.87 -13.18 -5.49
C GLU A 137 5.25 -13.74 -5.16
N GLY A 138 5.30 -15.04 -4.90
CA GLY A 138 6.55 -15.75 -4.67
C GLY A 138 6.60 -17.05 -5.44
N PHE A 139 7.69 -17.28 -6.15
CA PHE A 139 7.97 -18.57 -6.77
C PHE A 139 8.33 -19.59 -5.69
N LEU A 140 7.69 -20.75 -5.74
CA LEU A 140 8.04 -21.90 -4.90
C LEU A 140 8.76 -22.93 -5.78
N PRO A 141 10.08 -23.14 -5.58
CA PRO A 141 10.83 -24.14 -6.34
C PRO A 141 10.29 -25.55 -6.13
N GLU A 142 10.58 -26.44 -7.08
CA GLU A 142 10.21 -27.85 -6.98
C GLU A 142 10.74 -28.48 -5.67
N GLY A 143 9.86 -29.20 -4.96
CA GLY A 143 10.20 -29.86 -3.70
C GLY A 143 10.36 -28.93 -2.49
N ALA A 144 10.22 -27.61 -2.65
CA ALA A 144 10.25 -26.67 -1.54
C ALA A 144 8.88 -26.58 -0.84
N ALA A 145 8.89 -26.05 0.39
CA ALA A 145 7.70 -25.74 1.16
C ALA A 145 7.77 -24.29 1.67
N ILE A 146 6.61 -23.70 1.92
CA ILE A 146 6.54 -22.38 2.57
C ILE A 146 7.07 -22.52 4.00
N ASP A 147 7.92 -21.59 4.41
CA ASP A 147 8.40 -21.53 5.78
C ASP A 147 7.23 -21.30 6.74
N SER A 148 7.05 -22.21 7.71
CA SER A 148 6.03 -22.09 8.76
C SER A 148 6.16 -20.85 9.63
N ALA A 149 7.32 -20.18 9.63
CA ALA A 149 7.56 -18.92 10.33
C ALA A 149 7.18 -17.68 9.51
N ALA A 150 6.77 -17.84 8.24
CA ALA A 150 6.36 -16.73 7.40
C ALA A 150 5.12 -16.02 8.00
N PRO A 151 5.14 -14.68 8.16
CA PRO A 151 3.97 -13.95 8.65
C PRO A 151 2.75 -14.16 7.74
N PRO A 152 1.54 -14.34 8.32
CA PRO A 152 0.31 -14.41 7.53
C PRO A 152 0.08 -13.09 6.79
N GLY A 153 -0.47 -13.18 5.57
CA GLY A 153 -0.77 -12.01 4.73
C GLY A 153 0.45 -11.40 4.01
N LEU A 154 1.65 -11.95 4.16
CA LEU A 154 2.83 -11.49 3.41
C LEU A 154 2.75 -11.78 1.91
N LEU A 155 2.25 -12.97 1.55
CA LEU A 155 2.05 -13.40 0.17
C LEU A 155 0.56 -13.33 -0.17
N THR A 156 0.25 -12.78 -1.34
CA THR A 156 -1.10 -12.82 -1.91
C THR A 156 -1.27 -13.96 -2.90
N ALA A 157 -0.17 -14.39 -3.52
CA ALA A 157 -0.12 -15.57 -4.39
C ALA A 157 1.20 -16.33 -4.20
N VAL A 158 1.13 -17.64 -4.38
CA VAL A 158 2.27 -18.55 -4.40
C VAL A 158 2.26 -19.25 -5.76
N ASN A 159 3.43 -19.29 -6.38
CA ASN A 159 3.59 -19.75 -7.76
C ASN A 159 4.53 -20.97 -7.78
N PRO A 160 4.03 -22.20 -7.52
CA PRO A 160 4.85 -23.40 -7.58
C PRO A 160 5.37 -23.67 -8.98
N VAL A 161 6.68 -23.80 -9.13
CA VAL A 161 7.31 -24.28 -10.38
C VAL A 161 7.06 -25.78 -10.45
N ALA A 162 6.15 -26.16 -11.33
CA ALA A 162 5.48 -27.46 -11.25
C ALA A 162 5.37 -28.19 -12.59
N TYR A 163 5.37 -27.46 -13.69
CA TYR A 163 5.07 -28.02 -15.00
C TYR A 163 6.09 -27.57 -16.05
N SER A 164 6.39 -28.48 -16.97
CA SER A 164 7.14 -28.22 -18.20
C SER A 164 6.27 -28.57 -19.42
N PRO A 165 6.34 -27.79 -20.52
CA PRO A 165 5.60 -28.12 -21.73
C PRO A 165 6.19 -29.35 -22.44
N GLN A 166 5.34 -30.11 -23.13
CA GLN A 166 5.75 -31.22 -24.01
C GLN A 166 5.36 -30.92 -25.47
N VAL A 167 6.10 -31.48 -26.42
CA VAL A 167 5.94 -31.20 -27.87
C VAL A 167 4.53 -31.50 -28.43
N ASP A 168 3.76 -32.35 -27.76
CA ASP A 168 2.39 -32.71 -28.12
C ASP A 168 1.33 -31.78 -27.47
N GLY A 169 1.77 -30.81 -26.66
CA GLY A 169 0.93 -29.91 -25.88
C GLY A 169 0.65 -30.42 -24.46
N ALA A 170 1.08 -31.62 -24.07
CA ALA A 170 0.91 -32.08 -22.70
C ALA A 170 1.74 -31.26 -21.69
N LEU A 171 1.36 -31.36 -20.41
CA LEU A 171 2.15 -30.85 -19.29
C LEU A 171 2.86 -32.02 -18.62
N LEU A 172 4.16 -31.87 -18.37
CA LEU A 172 4.94 -32.79 -17.56
C LEU A 172 5.16 -32.18 -16.18
N GLY A 173 4.81 -32.90 -15.12
CA GLY A 173 5.05 -32.48 -13.75
C GLY A 173 3.78 -32.50 -12.90
N VAL A 174 3.91 -32.06 -11.65
CA VAL A 174 2.81 -31.98 -10.67
C VAL A 174 3.11 -30.87 -9.68
N ALA A 175 2.14 -29.98 -9.43
CA ALA A 175 2.33 -28.97 -8.41
C ALA A 175 2.26 -29.58 -7.01
N PRO A 176 3.13 -29.17 -6.08
CA PRO A 176 3.02 -29.57 -4.69
C PRO A 176 1.70 -29.05 -4.09
N ALA A 177 1.12 -29.81 -3.16
CA ALA A 177 0.00 -29.33 -2.38
C ALA A 177 0.48 -28.22 -1.43
N VAL A 178 0.08 -26.98 -1.72
CA VAL A 178 0.38 -25.81 -0.89
C VAL A 178 -0.90 -25.35 -0.20
N THR A 179 -0.81 -25.05 1.10
CA THR A 179 -1.95 -24.62 1.91
C THR A 179 -1.68 -23.29 2.60
N GLY A 180 -2.63 -22.36 2.53
CA GLY A 180 -2.58 -21.09 3.24
C GLY A 180 -3.64 -20.11 2.71
N GLU A 181 -3.65 -18.89 3.25
CA GLU A 181 -4.58 -17.83 2.83
C GLU A 181 -3.99 -16.99 1.69
N PHE A 182 -3.65 -17.66 0.58
CA PHE A 182 -3.11 -17.05 -0.63
C PHE A 182 -3.65 -17.78 -1.86
N GLN A 183 -3.57 -17.13 -3.02
CA GLN A 183 -3.85 -17.78 -4.29
C GLN A 183 -2.75 -18.79 -4.64
N VAL A 184 -3.13 -19.89 -5.30
CA VAL A 184 -2.17 -20.87 -5.83
C VAL A 184 -2.20 -20.79 -7.34
N VAL A 185 -1.08 -20.37 -7.94
CA VAL A 185 -0.92 -20.13 -9.39
C VAL A 185 0.32 -20.87 -9.90
N PRO A 186 0.23 -22.19 -10.19
CA PRO A 186 1.38 -22.95 -10.65
C PRO A 186 1.97 -22.42 -11.95
N VAL A 187 3.27 -22.62 -12.11
CA VAL A 187 4.06 -22.13 -13.25
C VAL A 187 4.34 -23.27 -14.20
N ILE A 188 4.10 -23.02 -15.48
CA ILE A 188 4.65 -23.78 -16.60
C ILE A 188 5.91 -23.05 -17.04
N ARG A 189 7.06 -23.72 -16.95
CA ARG A 189 8.35 -23.15 -17.30
C ARG A 189 9.09 -23.97 -18.34
N ALA A 190 9.79 -23.30 -19.25
CA ALA A 190 10.69 -23.92 -20.22
C ALA A 190 12.14 -23.49 -19.98
N ASP A 191 12.87 -24.25 -19.17
CA ASP A 191 14.26 -23.93 -18.77
C ASP A 191 15.32 -24.66 -19.61
N THR A 192 14.94 -25.73 -20.29
CA THR A 192 15.82 -26.57 -21.10
C THR A 192 15.59 -26.39 -22.60
N GLU A 193 16.59 -26.73 -23.43
CA GLU A 193 16.49 -26.64 -24.90
C GLU A 193 15.32 -27.48 -25.45
N ASP A 194 15.06 -28.64 -24.86
CA ASP A 194 13.95 -29.52 -25.23
C ASP A 194 12.59 -28.88 -24.89
N GLU A 195 12.45 -28.24 -23.72
CA GLU A 195 11.22 -27.55 -23.31
C GLU A 195 10.97 -26.29 -24.14
N VAL A 196 12.02 -25.55 -24.50
CA VAL A 196 11.92 -24.40 -25.40
C VAL A 196 11.46 -24.87 -26.78
N THR A 197 12.02 -25.97 -27.30
CA THR A 197 11.59 -26.57 -28.56
C THR A 197 10.11 -27.03 -28.49
N ALA A 198 9.69 -27.57 -27.35
CA ALA A 198 8.29 -27.92 -27.10
C ALA A 198 7.39 -26.68 -27.13
N ALA A 199 7.76 -25.61 -26.44
CA ALA A 199 7.02 -24.35 -26.43
C ALA A 199 6.89 -23.76 -27.84
N GLU A 200 7.98 -23.69 -28.61
CA GLU A 200 7.96 -23.24 -30.01
C GLU A 200 7.06 -24.11 -30.89
N THR A 201 7.09 -25.43 -30.69
CA THR A 201 6.24 -26.38 -31.41
C THR A 201 4.76 -26.15 -31.09
N ILE A 202 4.42 -25.94 -29.81
CA ILE A 202 3.05 -25.63 -29.37
C ILE A 202 2.57 -24.33 -30.02
N LEU A 203 3.38 -23.27 -29.98
CA LEU A 203 3.03 -21.95 -30.55
C LEU A 203 2.88 -21.99 -32.07
N GLY A 204 3.60 -22.89 -32.75
CA GLY A 204 3.57 -23.05 -34.21
C GLY A 204 2.51 -24.02 -34.73
N ASN A 205 1.75 -24.71 -33.87
CA ASN A 205 0.84 -25.79 -34.27
C ASN A 205 -0.51 -25.71 -33.54
N ASP A 206 -1.58 -25.42 -34.29
CA ASP A 206 -2.94 -25.28 -33.76
C ASP A 206 -3.43 -26.50 -32.96
N VAL A 207 -3.05 -27.71 -33.37
CA VAL A 207 -3.46 -28.94 -32.65
C VAL A 207 -2.74 -29.03 -31.32
N ALA A 208 -1.42 -28.80 -31.30
CA ALA A 208 -0.64 -28.81 -30.07
C ALA A 208 -1.07 -27.68 -29.11
N ALA A 209 -1.33 -26.49 -29.64
CA ALA A 209 -1.87 -25.36 -28.87
C ALA A 209 -3.21 -25.69 -28.20
N GLN A 210 -4.14 -26.32 -28.92
CA GLN A 210 -5.43 -26.73 -28.35
C GLN A 210 -5.26 -27.82 -27.27
N THR A 211 -4.39 -28.81 -27.50
CA THR A 211 -4.06 -29.81 -26.49
C THR A 211 -3.48 -29.16 -25.24
N HIS A 212 -2.60 -28.16 -25.41
CA HIS A 212 -1.99 -27.44 -24.30
C HIS A 212 -2.98 -26.62 -23.49
N ILE A 213 -3.84 -25.85 -24.15
CA ILE A 213 -4.92 -25.10 -23.48
C ILE A 213 -5.83 -26.06 -22.69
N GLN A 214 -6.14 -27.24 -23.26
CA GLN A 214 -6.96 -28.23 -22.59
C GLN A 214 -6.24 -28.86 -21.38
N ALA A 215 -4.94 -29.14 -21.49
CA ALA A 215 -4.13 -29.63 -20.37
C ALA A 215 -4.10 -28.61 -19.22
N ILE A 216 -3.84 -27.34 -19.51
CA ILE A 216 -3.87 -26.24 -18.54
C ILE A 216 -5.23 -26.15 -17.85
N THR A 217 -6.31 -26.12 -18.63
CA THR A 217 -7.67 -26.00 -18.09
C THR A 217 -8.04 -27.19 -17.19
N THR A 218 -7.57 -28.39 -17.56
CA THR A 218 -7.76 -29.61 -16.78
C THR A 218 -7.03 -29.53 -15.45
N GLU A 219 -5.77 -29.10 -15.43
CA GLU A 219 -4.99 -28.93 -14.19
C GLU A 219 -5.61 -27.89 -13.26
N ILE A 220 -6.02 -26.74 -13.78
CA ILE A 220 -6.70 -25.69 -13.00
C ILE A 220 -7.98 -26.26 -12.37
N THR A 221 -8.82 -26.94 -13.15
CA THR A 221 -10.12 -27.44 -12.69
C THR A 221 -9.98 -28.58 -11.68
N ASN A 222 -9.07 -29.53 -11.93
CA ASN A 222 -8.92 -30.72 -11.08
C ASN A 222 -8.34 -30.40 -9.71
N ASN A 223 -7.46 -29.39 -9.63
CA ASN A 223 -6.75 -29.06 -8.41
C ASN A 223 -7.27 -27.79 -7.73
N GLY A 224 -8.19 -27.05 -8.38
CA GLY A 224 -8.76 -25.82 -7.85
C GLY A 224 -7.76 -24.66 -7.77
N TYR A 225 -6.82 -24.59 -8.72
CA TYR A 225 -5.88 -23.47 -8.80
C TYR A 225 -6.60 -22.16 -9.18
N ASP A 226 -6.07 -21.03 -8.72
CA ASP A 226 -6.59 -19.70 -9.06
C ASP A 226 -6.19 -19.25 -10.47
N GLY A 227 -5.21 -19.94 -11.06
CA GLY A 227 -4.72 -19.69 -12.41
C GLY A 227 -3.50 -20.55 -12.74
N ILE A 228 -2.86 -20.22 -13.86
CA ILE A 228 -1.55 -20.74 -14.28
C ILE A 228 -0.71 -19.56 -14.75
N GLU A 229 0.56 -19.56 -14.39
CA GLU A 229 1.58 -18.69 -14.94
C GLU A 229 2.35 -19.42 -16.05
N ILE A 230 2.66 -18.72 -17.14
CA ILE A 230 3.45 -19.24 -18.26
C ILE A 230 4.70 -18.38 -18.33
N ASP A 231 5.87 -19.00 -18.16
CA ASP A 231 7.19 -18.36 -18.10
C ASP A 231 8.18 -19.00 -19.08
#